data_AF-A0A034WEK4-F1
#
_entry.id   AF-A0A034WEK4-F1
#
_cell.length_a   1.000
_cell.length_b   1.000
_cell.length_c   1.000
_cell.angle_alpha   90.00
_cell.angle_beta   90.00
_cell.angle_gamma   90.00
#
_symmetry.space_group_name_H-M   'P 1'
#
loop_
_entity.id
_entity.type
_entity.pdbx_description
1 polymer ?
#
loop_
_entity_poly.entity_id
_entity_poly.type
_entity_poly.pdbx_seq_one_letter_code
_entity_poly.pdbx_strand_id
1 'polypeptide(L)'
;MAIIFKVQSDSIQSVNKSVISSISSKNIVAYSVSDELDAGSHIYVCDVISPWQIYSVTNTKNLIKVLEWNSSGELLLAGYNNGLVEIWSTDKVLNIWYQVYKVNFHGEDIIAANFFHNGKSIFFHSQKKDLPTYADKFERLEYRPTLEHFGSAPAEGVVVITSSGLVGAFITPLKKLNETNNHTIELKGVTQSIGLSRFYVSLCSMSHCSSGKLNVALTYSCRPKIVYCFKVALNMDNDNLFLKCEALPSIFFNAVNYKQISHMGWISSNKEDVLYIGYNTIEGSLLEQWHLSKKHQAVHKLLQKNKGDFVQSETWENIAKVPFGMGIANVCSSKLLTQTTQIFVILKDNTIQIVEPGLKKVALVISDRLMTEDRYSLCKFVSADITHMNQLLVLFDNYGQMYAMQVTNPIADKNYKLNTLSLQTSLLEYCIITGVDASDILMLNLSNLEILIEKLTENFTKQSTIIRHFYYSNFLCMKSNMCRIQSRQQDFDNLIILHTISITFKSLLRPADLSCQDKGPGDNLAMILQDPSTDIDKVLFSLDGKDFAVEPITLQSLQQLIQWVSDLALNILKKLPNEVIKAKMSKKQGYDISRDSVAISSIRELLVMTRIW
;
A
#
# COMPACT_ATOMS: atom_id res chain seq x y z
N MET A 1 18.90 9.95 -7.58
CA MET A 1 17.46 10.19 -7.80
C MET A 1 17.28 11.35 -8.78
N ALA A 2 16.26 11.30 -9.63
CA ALA A 2 15.90 12.37 -10.58
C ALA A 2 14.42 12.76 -10.40
N ILE A 3 14.10 14.04 -10.58
CA ILE A 3 12.70 14.52 -10.62
C ILE A 3 12.07 14.02 -11.92
N ILE A 4 10.95 13.32 -11.81
CA ILE A 4 10.20 12.75 -12.94
C ILE A 4 9.17 13.76 -13.44
N PHE A 5 8.44 14.38 -12.52
CA PHE A 5 7.46 15.41 -12.84
C PHE A 5 7.32 16.43 -11.70
N LYS A 6 6.77 17.59 -12.07
CA LYS A 6 6.35 18.67 -11.19
C LYS A 6 4.93 19.07 -11.56
N VAL A 7 4.04 19.14 -10.58
CA VAL A 7 2.68 19.68 -10.74
C VAL A 7 2.60 21.00 -10.02
N GLN A 8 2.32 22.06 -10.78
CA GLN A 8 2.14 23.41 -10.24
C GLN A 8 0.75 23.52 -9.62
N SER A 9 0.65 24.23 -8.50
CA SER A 9 -0.62 24.63 -7.93
C SER A 9 -1.10 25.92 -8.60
N ASP A 10 -2.39 26.00 -8.96
CA ASP A 10 -3.02 27.21 -9.53
C ASP A 10 -3.14 28.36 -8.51
N SER A 11 -2.77 28.12 -7.25
CA SER A 11 -2.93 29.05 -6.13
C SER A 11 -1.86 30.15 -6.10
N ILE A 12 -2.30 31.36 -5.72
CA ILE A 12 -1.50 32.60 -5.61
C ILE A 12 -0.23 32.42 -4.75
N GLN A 13 0.78 33.25 -5.04
CA GLN A 13 2.14 33.33 -4.47
C GLN A 13 2.21 33.67 -2.96
N SER A 14 1.43 33.03 -2.09
CA SER A 14 1.74 33.05 -0.66
C SER A 14 2.89 32.08 -0.37
N VAL A 15 3.90 32.54 0.37
CA VAL A 15 5.23 31.90 0.45
C VAL A 15 5.35 30.89 1.60
N ASN A 16 4.33 30.71 2.45
CA ASN A 16 4.44 29.89 3.67
C ASN A 16 3.26 28.93 3.86
N LYS A 17 2.91 28.17 2.82
CA LYS A 17 1.86 27.14 2.97
C LYS A 17 2.39 25.96 3.76
N SER A 18 1.56 25.47 4.67
CA SER A 18 1.77 24.20 5.37
C SER A 18 1.10 23.09 4.56
N VAL A 19 1.80 21.98 4.36
CA VAL A 19 1.30 20.85 3.58
C VAL A 19 1.39 19.59 4.42
N ILE A 20 0.32 18.80 4.41
CA ILE A 20 0.30 17.44 4.94
C ILE A 20 -0.04 16.53 3.77
N SER A 21 0.67 15.42 3.64
CA SER A 21 0.47 14.46 2.55
C SER A 21 0.62 13.02 3.02
N SER A 22 -0.13 12.11 2.39
CA SER A 22 -0.03 10.67 2.62
C SER A 22 -0.36 9.89 1.34
N ILE A 23 0.36 8.80 1.09
CA ILE A 23 0.24 7.97 -0.11
C ILE A 23 -0.29 6.59 0.25
N SER A 24 -1.35 6.16 -0.43
CA SER A 24 -2.00 4.86 -0.23
C SER A 24 -1.25 3.70 -0.89
N SER A 25 -1.67 2.47 -0.56
CA SER A 25 -1.21 1.24 -1.25
C SER A 25 -1.74 1.12 -2.68
N LYS A 26 -2.65 2.00 -3.09
CA LYS A 26 -3.15 2.17 -4.46
C LYS A 26 -2.44 3.30 -5.23
N ASN A 27 -1.30 3.78 -4.73
CA ASN A 27 -0.55 4.91 -5.30
C ASN A 27 -1.39 6.19 -5.51
N ILE A 28 -2.43 6.39 -4.67
CA ILE A 28 -3.20 7.63 -4.60
C ILE A 28 -2.56 8.52 -3.54
N VAL A 29 -2.24 9.75 -3.93
CA VAL A 29 -1.73 10.81 -3.04
C VAL A 29 -2.93 11.56 -2.48
N ALA A 30 -3.05 11.64 -1.15
CA ALA A 30 -3.92 12.59 -0.47
C ALA A 30 -3.06 13.71 0.11
N TYR A 31 -3.48 14.96 -0.05
CA TYR A 31 -2.78 16.09 0.53
C TYR A 31 -3.73 17.23 0.88
N SER A 32 -3.31 18.07 1.81
CA SER A 32 -3.98 19.32 2.14
C SER A 32 -2.96 20.43 2.22
N VAL A 33 -3.33 21.58 1.67
CA VAL A 33 -2.53 22.79 1.68
C VAL A 33 -3.26 23.83 2.53
N SER A 34 -2.65 24.27 3.62
CA SER A 34 -3.18 25.32 4.50
C SER A 34 -2.31 26.56 4.44
N ASP A 35 -2.94 27.70 4.19
CA ASP A 35 -2.34 29.02 4.23
C ASP A 35 -2.62 29.67 5.60
N GLU A 36 -1.75 30.56 6.08
CA GLU A 36 -2.00 31.34 7.30
C GLU A 36 -3.18 32.30 7.14
N LEU A 37 -3.49 32.70 5.90
CA LEU A 37 -4.55 33.63 5.56
C LEU A 37 -5.91 32.96 5.31
N ASP A 38 -5.92 31.71 4.84
CA ASP A 38 -7.17 30.97 4.59
C ASP A 38 -7.57 30.17 5.83
N ALA A 39 -8.73 30.55 6.40
CA ALA A 39 -9.32 29.86 7.55
C ALA A 39 -10.01 28.55 7.11
N GLY A 40 -9.21 27.56 6.69
CA GLY A 40 -9.74 26.24 6.33
C GLY A 40 -8.69 25.24 5.83
N SER A 41 -9.12 23.99 5.69
CA SER A 41 -8.35 22.91 5.07
C SER A 41 -9.14 22.31 3.92
N HIS A 42 -8.45 22.17 2.80
CA HIS A 42 -8.97 21.54 1.59
C HIS A 42 -8.20 20.25 1.37
N ILE A 43 -8.92 19.13 1.34
CA ILE A 43 -8.32 17.83 1.08
C ILE A 43 -8.45 17.54 -0.40
N TYR A 44 -7.31 17.28 -1.03
CA TYR A 44 -7.20 16.91 -2.44
C TYR A 44 -6.61 15.51 -2.58
N VAL A 45 -7.01 14.82 -3.66
CA VAL A 45 -6.43 13.55 -4.06
C VAL A 45 -6.06 13.55 -5.53
N CYS A 46 -5.00 12.84 -5.87
CA CYS A 46 -4.63 12.52 -7.25
C CYS A 46 -3.92 11.17 -7.34
N ASP A 47 -3.95 10.57 -8.52
CA ASP A 47 -3.17 9.37 -8.81
C ASP A 47 -1.73 9.78 -9.20
N VAL A 48 -0.72 9.04 -8.72
CA VAL A 48 0.69 9.28 -9.08
C VAL A 48 0.95 9.17 -10.59
N ILE A 49 0.14 8.40 -11.34
CA ILE A 49 0.24 8.28 -12.80
C ILE A 49 -0.36 9.49 -13.51
N SER A 50 -1.42 10.08 -12.96
CA SER A 50 -2.12 11.24 -13.53
C SER A 50 -2.18 12.40 -12.52
N PRO A 51 -1.01 12.89 -12.05
CA PRO A 51 -0.91 13.82 -10.94
C PRO A 51 -1.52 15.21 -11.25
N TRP A 52 -1.80 15.51 -12.52
CA TRP A 52 -2.50 16.71 -12.98
C TRP A 52 -4.03 16.60 -12.84
N GLN A 53 -4.58 15.41 -12.60
CA GLN A 53 -6.00 15.21 -12.33
C GLN A 53 -6.24 15.25 -10.82
N ILE A 54 -6.49 16.46 -10.32
CA ILE A 54 -6.70 16.72 -8.90
C ILE A 54 -8.21 16.74 -8.61
N TYR A 55 -8.62 15.97 -7.61
CA TYR A 55 -10.01 15.90 -7.16
C TYR A 55 -10.11 16.39 -5.70
N SER A 56 -11.15 17.16 -5.38
CA SER A 56 -11.41 17.59 -4.02
C SER A 56 -12.24 16.53 -3.28
N VAL A 57 -11.79 16.16 -2.08
CA VAL A 57 -12.52 15.26 -1.18
C VAL A 57 -13.48 16.05 -0.30
N THR A 58 -12.98 17.12 0.34
CA THR A 58 -13.78 17.97 1.21
C THR A 58 -13.11 19.33 1.41
N ASN A 59 -13.93 20.31 1.80
CA ASN A 59 -13.51 21.65 2.21
C ASN A 59 -14.09 21.94 3.59
N THR A 60 -13.23 22.21 4.57
CA THR A 60 -13.63 22.46 5.95
C THR A 60 -12.96 23.71 6.50
N LYS A 61 -13.58 24.36 7.49
CA LYS A 61 -12.98 25.51 8.19
C LYS A 61 -11.96 25.10 9.26
N ASN A 62 -11.91 23.81 9.59
CA ASN A 62 -11.03 23.31 10.64
C ASN A 62 -9.66 22.98 10.04
N LEU A 63 -8.60 23.16 10.82
CA LEU A 63 -7.26 22.84 10.34
C LEU A 63 -7.02 21.34 10.46
N ILE A 64 -6.67 20.72 9.35
CA ILE A 64 -6.28 19.33 9.32
C ILE A 64 -4.89 19.14 9.96
N LYS A 65 -4.76 18.06 10.73
CA LYS A 65 -3.53 17.67 11.42
C LYS A 65 -3.07 16.26 11.05
N VAL A 66 -3.99 15.40 10.63
CA VAL A 66 -3.71 14.02 10.28
C VAL A 66 -4.38 13.66 8.96
N LEU A 67 -3.62 13.05 8.06
CA LEU A 67 -4.09 12.37 6.85
C LEU A 67 -3.48 10.97 6.83
N GLU A 68 -4.31 9.93 6.87
CA GLU A 68 -3.82 8.55 6.85
C GLU A 68 -4.72 7.64 6.02
N TRP A 69 -4.09 6.70 5.30
CA TRP A 69 -4.79 5.68 4.54
C TRP A 69 -4.92 4.39 5.33
N ASN A 70 -6.02 3.67 5.16
CA ASN A 70 -6.07 2.29 5.62
C ASN A 70 -5.14 1.39 4.78
N SER A 71 -4.87 0.18 5.26
CA SER A 71 -3.93 -0.75 4.61
C SER A 71 -4.33 -1.13 3.17
N SER A 72 -5.63 -1.13 2.85
CA SER A 72 -6.12 -1.38 1.48
C SER A 72 -6.05 -0.16 0.55
N GLY A 73 -5.87 1.05 1.09
CA GLY A 73 -5.91 2.30 0.32
C GLY A 73 -7.31 2.70 -0.16
N GLU A 74 -8.36 2.25 0.54
CA GLU A 74 -9.78 2.49 0.18
C GLU A 74 -10.47 3.48 1.11
N LEU A 75 -9.94 3.66 2.32
CA LEU A 75 -10.44 4.59 3.32
C LEU A 75 -9.37 5.63 3.60
N LEU A 76 -9.78 6.90 3.54
CA LEU A 76 -8.96 8.05 3.88
C LEU A 76 -9.45 8.63 5.22
N LEU A 77 -8.56 8.66 6.20
CA LEU A 77 -8.78 9.27 7.50
C LEU A 77 -8.33 10.73 7.48
N ALA A 78 -9.17 11.63 7.98
CA ALA A 78 -8.85 13.03 8.24
C ALA A 78 -9.09 13.37 9.72
N GLY A 79 -8.06 13.86 10.40
CA GLY A 79 -8.12 14.31 11.80
C GLY A 79 -7.86 15.82 11.90
N TYR A 80 -8.71 16.53 12.65
CA TYR A 80 -8.72 17.99 12.70
C TYR A 80 -8.33 18.55 14.08
N ASN A 81 -7.97 19.83 14.13
CA ASN A 81 -7.63 20.58 15.33
C ASN A 81 -8.82 20.96 16.23
N ASN A 82 -9.98 20.33 16.06
CA ASN A 82 -11.17 20.58 16.89
C ASN A 82 -11.78 19.27 17.42
N GLY A 83 -11.03 18.17 17.29
CA GLY A 83 -11.41 16.86 17.82
C GLY A 83 -12.20 16.02 16.83
N LEU A 84 -12.53 16.59 15.67
CA LEU A 84 -13.22 15.88 14.62
C LEU A 84 -12.28 14.88 13.94
N VAL A 85 -12.80 13.68 13.71
CA VAL A 85 -12.18 12.62 12.89
C VAL A 85 -13.21 12.15 11.88
N GLU A 86 -12.81 12.11 10.61
CA GLU A 86 -13.66 11.71 9.49
C GLU A 86 -13.00 10.60 8.70
N ILE A 87 -13.81 9.66 8.18
CA ILE A 87 -13.36 8.62 7.26
C ILE A 87 -14.13 8.78 5.95
N TRP A 88 -13.38 8.89 4.88
CA TRP A 88 -13.86 9.10 3.52
C TRP A 88 -13.59 7.87 2.66
N SER A 89 -14.49 7.60 1.71
CA SER A 89 -14.31 6.53 0.72
C SER A 89 -14.82 6.97 -0.65
N THR A 90 -14.56 6.13 -1.65
CA THR A 90 -14.88 6.36 -3.06
C THR A 90 -15.30 5.07 -3.74
N ASP A 91 -16.32 5.13 -4.60
CA ASP A 91 -16.86 3.99 -5.35
C ASP A 91 -16.04 3.71 -6.61
N LYS A 92 -14.75 3.42 -6.43
CA LYS A 92 -13.79 3.07 -7.50
C LYS A 92 -13.50 4.17 -8.52
N VAL A 93 -13.99 5.40 -8.33
CA VAL A 93 -13.69 6.54 -9.20
C VAL A 93 -13.24 7.73 -8.35
N LEU A 94 -11.99 8.18 -8.53
CA LEU A 94 -11.34 9.19 -7.68
C LEU A 94 -12.04 10.56 -7.62
N ASN A 95 -12.96 10.85 -8.54
CA ASN A 95 -13.67 12.12 -8.60
C ASN A 95 -14.88 12.22 -7.65
N ILE A 96 -15.34 11.11 -7.07
CA ILE A 96 -16.50 11.07 -6.17
C ILE A 96 -16.07 10.51 -4.83
N TRP A 97 -16.24 11.33 -3.80
CA TRP A 97 -15.94 10.99 -2.41
C TRP A 97 -17.16 11.22 -1.54
N TYR A 98 -17.34 10.35 -0.55
CA TYR A 98 -18.38 10.49 0.45
C TYR A 98 -17.85 10.17 1.84
N GLN A 99 -18.39 10.87 2.82
CA GLN A 99 -18.03 10.68 4.22
C GLN A 99 -18.76 9.47 4.79
N VAL A 100 -18.02 8.42 5.12
CA VAL A 100 -18.54 7.17 5.64
C VAL A 100 -18.79 7.27 7.15
N TYR A 101 -17.77 7.71 7.88
CA TYR A 101 -17.79 7.75 9.34
C TYR A 101 -17.36 9.11 9.87
N LYS A 102 -17.90 9.47 11.03
CA LYS A 102 -17.56 10.68 11.76
C LYS A 102 -17.49 10.40 13.25
N VAL A 103 -16.44 10.89 13.92
CA VAL A 103 -16.28 10.80 15.38
C VAL A 103 -15.81 12.16 15.89
N ASN A 104 -16.34 12.59 17.04
CA ASN A 104 -15.92 13.85 17.66
C ASN A 104 -15.37 13.61 19.07
N PHE A 105 -14.12 14.06 19.29
CA PHE A 105 -13.47 14.14 20.60
C PHE A 105 -13.54 15.59 21.09
N HIS A 106 -14.67 15.96 21.71
CA HIS A 106 -14.95 17.34 22.08
C HIS A 106 -13.86 17.99 22.95
N GLY A 107 -13.40 19.17 22.54
CA GLY A 107 -12.43 19.97 23.29
C GLY A 107 -10.99 19.50 23.17
N GLU A 108 -10.71 18.60 22.24
CA GLU A 108 -9.38 18.02 22.00
C GLU A 108 -8.89 18.38 20.59
N ASP A 109 -7.58 18.50 20.37
CA ASP A 109 -7.03 18.59 19.01
C ASP A 109 -6.46 17.23 18.61
N ILE A 110 -6.71 16.77 17.38
CA ILE A 110 -6.11 15.52 16.91
C ILE A 110 -4.64 15.75 16.54
N ILE A 111 -3.73 14.94 17.10
CA ILE A 111 -2.28 15.02 16.85
C ILE A 111 -1.80 13.86 15.98
N ALA A 112 -2.29 12.65 16.23
CA ALA A 112 -1.95 11.47 15.46
C ALA A 112 -3.16 10.53 15.42
N ALA A 113 -3.32 9.78 14.34
CA ALA A 113 -4.34 8.74 14.26
C ALA A 113 -3.94 7.67 13.24
N ASN A 114 -4.18 6.40 13.57
CA ASN A 114 -3.83 5.26 12.73
C ASN A 114 -4.99 4.26 12.67
N PHE A 115 -5.18 3.63 11.52
CA PHE A 115 -6.12 2.51 11.40
C PHE A 115 -5.63 1.29 12.20
N PHE A 116 -6.55 0.42 12.62
CA PHE A 116 -6.19 -0.88 13.21
C PHE A 116 -5.42 -1.75 12.21
N HIS A 117 -4.40 -2.45 12.69
CA HIS A 117 -3.70 -3.45 11.88
C HIS A 117 -4.49 -4.76 11.89
N ASN A 118 -4.59 -5.41 10.74
CA ASN A 118 -5.40 -6.62 10.54
C ASN A 118 -4.63 -7.93 10.75
N GLY A 119 -3.39 -7.86 11.25
CA GLY A 119 -2.51 -9.01 11.47
C GLY A 119 -1.81 -9.55 10.20
N LYS A 120 -2.10 -9.01 9.01
CA LYS A 120 -1.49 -9.46 7.75
C LYS A 120 -0.33 -8.56 7.35
N SER A 121 0.86 -9.14 7.26
CA SER A 121 2.07 -8.47 6.76
C SER A 121 2.92 -9.46 5.96
N ILE A 122 3.49 -9.02 4.84
CA ILE A 122 4.36 -9.85 3.99
C ILE A 122 5.73 -9.21 3.91
N PHE A 123 6.75 -9.93 4.36
CA PHE A 123 8.14 -9.51 4.31
C PHE A 123 8.79 -9.98 3.01
N PHE A 124 9.44 -9.05 2.31
CA PHE A 124 10.17 -9.33 1.07
C PHE A 124 11.65 -9.57 1.34
N HIS A 125 12.11 -10.78 1.04
CA HIS A 125 13.52 -11.14 1.03
C HIS A 125 14.20 -10.66 -0.25
N SER A 126 14.59 -9.39 -0.32
CA SER A 126 15.15 -8.77 -1.53
C SER A 126 16.44 -9.43 -2.05
N GLN A 127 17.23 -10.05 -1.16
CA GLN A 127 18.42 -10.83 -1.52
C GLN A 127 18.11 -12.15 -2.24
N LYS A 128 16.88 -12.67 -2.08
CA LYS A 128 16.39 -13.91 -2.68
C LYS A 128 15.58 -13.67 -3.95
N LYS A 129 15.57 -12.44 -4.50
CA LYS A 129 14.79 -12.02 -5.68
C LYS A 129 14.97 -12.93 -6.91
N ASP A 130 16.15 -13.53 -7.08
CA ASP A 130 16.46 -14.40 -8.22
C ASP A 130 15.97 -15.85 -8.03
N LEU A 131 15.44 -16.20 -6.85
CA LEU A 131 14.87 -17.52 -6.60
C LEU A 131 13.51 -17.69 -7.29
N PRO A 132 13.22 -18.89 -7.82
CA PRO A 132 12.03 -19.11 -8.62
C PRO A 132 10.76 -19.08 -7.77
N THR A 133 10.76 -19.63 -6.55
CA THR A 133 9.51 -19.82 -5.79
C THR A 133 9.12 -18.59 -4.96
N TYR A 134 7.82 -18.35 -4.83
CA TYR A 134 7.29 -17.27 -3.99
C TYR A 134 7.56 -17.50 -2.50
N ALA A 135 7.54 -18.75 -2.04
CA ALA A 135 7.81 -19.08 -0.64
C ALA A 135 9.25 -18.73 -0.21
N ASP A 136 10.21 -18.77 -1.14
CA ASP A 136 11.58 -18.36 -0.85
C ASP A 136 11.73 -16.83 -0.74
N LYS A 137 10.94 -16.09 -1.53
CA LYS A 137 11.01 -14.63 -1.65
C LYS A 137 10.17 -13.89 -0.61
N PHE A 138 9.01 -14.43 -0.25
CA PHE A 138 8.00 -13.72 0.51
C PHE A 138 7.59 -14.52 1.75
N GLU A 139 7.82 -13.92 2.92
CA GLU A 139 7.49 -14.52 4.21
C GLU A 139 6.25 -13.82 4.77
N ARG A 140 5.23 -14.60 5.15
CA ARG A 140 4.10 -14.08 5.92
C ARG A 140 4.54 -13.91 7.37
N LEU A 141 4.46 -12.70 7.89
CA LEU A 141 4.78 -12.42 9.29
C LEU A 141 3.56 -12.75 10.16
N GLU A 142 3.79 -13.43 11.27
CA GLU A 142 2.76 -13.73 12.27
C GLU A 142 2.53 -12.52 13.17
N TYR A 143 1.64 -11.61 12.74
CA TYR A 143 1.23 -10.46 13.54
C TYR A 143 -0.16 -10.70 14.11
N ARG A 144 -0.37 -10.30 15.35
CA ARG A 144 -1.72 -10.22 15.91
C ARG A 144 -2.41 -8.94 15.43
N PRO A 145 -3.69 -8.99 15.06
CA PRO A 145 -4.49 -7.80 14.82
C PRO A 145 -4.47 -6.84 16.01
N THR A 146 -4.70 -5.56 15.75
CA THR A 146 -4.81 -4.55 16.81
C THR A 146 -5.98 -4.79 17.75
N LEU A 147 -7.07 -5.32 17.19
CA LEU A 147 -8.25 -5.73 17.92
C LEU A 147 -8.85 -6.94 17.22
N GLU A 148 -9.28 -7.93 18.00
CA GLU A 148 -9.93 -9.14 17.50
C GLU A 148 -11.40 -9.16 17.94
N HIS A 149 -12.29 -9.51 17.02
CA HIS A 149 -13.64 -9.94 17.32
C HIS A 149 -13.64 -11.40 17.82
N PHE A 150 -14.81 -11.88 18.24
CA PHE A 150 -15.02 -13.29 18.54
C PHE A 150 -14.52 -14.18 17.38
N GLY A 151 -13.77 -15.24 17.70
CA GLY A 151 -13.18 -16.14 16.71
C GLY A 151 -11.86 -15.64 16.07
N SER A 152 -11.18 -14.67 16.70
CA SER A 152 -9.89 -14.11 16.23
C SER A 152 -9.94 -13.47 14.84
N ALA A 153 -11.13 -13.02 14.42
CA ALA A 153 -11.28 -12.20 13.24
C ALA A 153 -10.78 -10.77 13.54
N PRO A 154 -9.97 -10.15 12.66
CA PRO A 154 -9.52 -8.78 12.87
C PRO A 154 -10.71 -7.81 12.84
N ALA A 155 -10.74 -6.88 13.79
CA ALA A 155 -11.66 -5.75 13.78
C ALA A 155 -11.05 -4.57 13.01
N GLU A 156 -11.90 -3.77 12.38
CA GLU A 156 -11.52 -2.53 11.73
C GLU A 156 -11.88 -1.33 12.61
N GLY A 157 -11.04 -0.30 12.59
CA GLY A 157 -11.23 0.86 13.44
C GLY A 157 -10.01 1.76 13.41
N VAL A 158 -9.99 2.74 14.31
CA VAL A 158 -8.96 3.78 14.37
C VAL A 158 -8.57 4.03 15.82
N VAL A 159 -7.27 4.22 16.05
CA VAL A 159 -6.70 4.77 17.29
C VAL A 159 -6.31 6.21 17.03
N VAL A 160 -6.56 7.08 18.00
CA VAL A 160 -6.35 8.52 17.93
C VAL A 160 -5.57 8.98 19.15
N ILE A 161 -4.66 9.92 19.00
CA ILE A 161 -3.98 10.61 20.11
C ILE A 161 -4.23 12.11 19.97
N THR A 162 -4.65 12.73 21.07
CA THR A 162 -4.99 14.14 21.12
C THR A 162 -3.90 15.01 21.74
N SER A 163 -4.04 16.33 21.58
CA SER A 163 -3.13 17.33 22.13
C SER A 163 -3.10 17.32 23.66
N SER A 164 -4.15 16.92 24.37
CA SER A 164 -4.10 16.81 25.84
C SER A 164 -3.45 15.51 26.35
N GLY A 165 -3.11 14.57 25.46
CA GLY A 165 -2.64 13.24 25.83
C GLY A 165 -3.77 12.24 26.10
N LEU A 166 -4.97 12.44 25.53
CA LEU A 166 -5.96 11.39 25.44
C LEU A 166 -5.65 10.44 24.29
N VAL A 167 -5.81 9.15 24.55
CA VAL A 167 -5.95 8.11 23.54
C VAL A 167 -7.44 7.90 23.30
N GLY A 168 -7.88 8.08 22.07
CA GLY A 168 -9.21 7.73 21.59
C GLY A 168 -9.15 6.45 20.74
N ALA A 169 -10.23 5.67 20.72
CA ALA A 169 -10.39 4.60 19.74
C ALA A 169 -11.86 4.34 19.42
N PHE A 170 -12.12 3.89 18.19
CA PHE A 170 -13.47 3.49 17.75
C PHE A 170 -13.37 2.41 16.67
N ILE A 171 -14.46 1.65 16.53
CA ILE A 171 -14.58 0.53 15.59
C ILE A 171 -15.41 0.99 14.40
N THR A 172 -14.96 0.68 13.19
CA THR A 172 -15.74 0.89 11.97
C THR A 172 -16.57 -0.36 11.68
N PRO A 173 -17.91 -0.27 11.65
CA PRO A 173 -18.77 -1.43 11.40
C PRO A 173 -18.47 -2.10 10.06
N LEU A 174 -18.48 -3.44 10.05
CA LEU A 174 -18.31 -4.29 8.86
C LEU A 174 -19.45 -4.23 7.84
N LYS A 175 -20.34 -3.22 7.90
CA LYS A 175 -21.41 -3.11 6.92
C LYS A 175 -20.76 -2.85 5.56
N LYS A 176 -20.89 -3.83 4.64
CA LYS A 176 -20.76 -3.56 3.21
C LYS A 176 -21.60 -2.32 2.96
N LEU A 177 -20.96 -1.26 2.47
CA LEU A 177 -21.60 -0.06 1.94
C LEU A 177 -22.55 -0.52 0.82
N ASN A 178 -23.72 -1.01 1.18
CA ASN A 178 -24.79 -1.28 0.23
C ASN A 178 -25.27 0.08 -0.24
N GLU A 179 -25.31 0.25 -1.56
CA GLU A 179 -25.50 1.45 -2.39
C GLU A 179 -26.81 2.24 -2.16
N THR A 180 -27.36 2.31 -0.95
CA THR A 180 -28.69 2.91 -0.72
C THR A 180 -28.77 3.92 0.41
N ASN A 181 -27.76 4.04 1.27
CA ASN A 181 -27.76 5.07 2.33
C ASN A 181 -26.47 5.91 2.29
N ASN A 182 -26.52 7.05 1.58
CA ASN A 182 -25.50 8.12 1.62
C ASN A 182 -25.45 8.85 2.99
N HIS A 183 -25.84 8.20 4.08
CA HIS A 183 -25.86 8.80 5.39
C HIS A 183 -24.55 8.50 6.11
N THR A 184 -23.80 9.56 6.42
CA THR A 184 -22.65 9.51 7.30
C THR A 184 -23.03 8.92 8.66
N ILE A 185 -22.28 7.93 9.11
CA ILE A 185 -22.52 7.26 10.40
C ILE A 185 -21.68 7.97 11.46
N GLU A 186 -22.35 8.59 12.42
CA GLU A 186 -21.69 9.15 13.60
C GLU A 186 -21.40 8.03 14.61
N LEU A 187 -20.13 7.86 14.94
CA LEU A 187 -19.62 6.85 15.84
C LEU A 187 -19.18 7.49 17.16
N LYS A 188 -19.23 6.71 18.24
CA LYS A 188 -18.76 7.13 19.55
C LYS A 188 -17.39 6.54 19.83
N GLY A 189 -16.41 7.40 20.10
CA GLY A 189 -15.08 6.99 20.55
C GLY A 189 -15.06 6.64 22.03
N VAL A 190 -14.23 5.66 22.39
CA VAL A 190 -13.79 5.41 23.77
C VAL A 190 -12.48 6.16 24.00
N THR A 191 -12.31 6.74 25.19
CA THR A 191 -11.12 7.54 25.52
C THR A 191 -10.47 7.09 26.81
N GLN A 192 -9.14 7.17 26.87
CA GLN A 192 -8.35 6.98 28.09
C GLN A 192 -7.16 7.94 28.09
N SER A 193 -6.72 8.38 29.28
CA SER A 193 -5.47 9.14 29.40
C SER A 193 -4.27 8.26 29.10
N ILE A 194 -3.35 8.70 28.24
CA ILE A 194 -2.18 7.90 27.85
C ILE A 194 -1.20 7.69 29.02
N GLY A 195 -1.09 8.71 29.88
CA GLY A 195 -0.28 8.69 31.09
C GLY A 195 -1.09 9.06 32.32
N LEU A 196 -0.43 9.07 33.48
CA LEU A 196 -1.03 9.43 34.77
C LEU A 196 -1.56 10.88 34.82
N SER A 197 -0.98 11.76 34.01
CA SER A 197 -1.38 13.16 33.92
C SER A 197 -1.43 13.58 32.46
N ARG A 198 -2.39 14.45 32.15
CA ARG A 198 -2.54 15.07 30.84
C ARG A 198 -1.59 16.25 30.72
N PHE A 199 -0.89 16.31 29.60
CA PHE A 199 0.01 17.41 29.25
C PHE A 199 -0.14 17.68 27.76
N TYR A 200 0.14 18.92 27.36
CA TYR A 200 0.07 19.29 25.96
C TYR A 200 1.13 18.56 25.14
N VAL A 201 0.69 17.62 24.30
CA VAL A 201 1.49 16.83 23.36
C VAL A 201 1.87 17.71 22.16
N SER A 202 3.17 17.86 21.93
CA SER A 202 3.71 18.61 20.79
C SER A 202 3.96 17.74 19.56
N LEU A 203 4.47 16.53 19.76
CA LEU A 203 4.77 15.58 18.69
C LEU A 203 4.36 14.19 19.16
N CYS A 204 3.87 13.38 18.24
CA CYS A 204 3.50 12.00 18.49
C CYS A 204 3.83 11.12 17.28
N SER A 205 4.24 9.88 17.53
CA SER A 205 4.34 8.85 16.52
C SER A 205 3.87 7.51 17.08
N MET A 206 3.15 6.75 16.25
CA MET A 206 2.60 5.45 16.57
C MET A 206 3.12 4.37 15.61
N SER A 207 3.23 3.14 16.10
CA SER A 207 3.53 1.97 15.28
C SER A 207 2.87 0.72 15.83
N HIS A 208 2.42 -0.16 14.95
CA HIS A 208 1.90 -1.46 15.34
C HIS A 208 3.04 -2.42 15.69
N CYS A 209 2.85 -3.18 16.76
CA CYS A 209 3.74 -4.27 17.14
C CYS A 209 3.21 -5.61 16.63
N SER A 210 4.09 -6.60 16.49
CA SER A 210 3.71 -8.01 16.24
C SER A 210 2.73 -8.58 17.27
N SER A 211 2.73 -8.05 18.50
CA SER A 211 1.79 -8.42 19.57
C SER A 211 0.36 -7.89 19.41
N GLY A 212 0.08 -7.07 18.40
CA GLY A 212 -1.21 -6.37 18.20
C GLY A 212 -1.32 -5.03 18.94
N LYS A 213 -0.50 -4.81 19.98
CA LYS A 213 -0.42 -3.52 20.68
C LYS A 213 0.22 -2.44 19.80
N LEU A 214 0.02 -1.17 20.15
CA LEU A 214 0.70 -0.04 19.53
C LEU A 214 1.82 0.49 20.43
N ASN A 215 3.00 0.72 19.85
CA ASN A 215 4.03 1.55 20.47
C ASN A 215 3.71 3.02 20.16
N VAL A 216 3.78 3.85 21.18
CA VAL A 216 3.54 5.30 21.07
C VAL A 216 4.73 6.03 21.66
N ALA A 217 5.30 6.96 20.89
CA ALA A 217 6.30 7.90 21.38
C ALA A 217 5.74 9.31 21.27
N LEU A 218 5.88 10.11 22.33
CA LEU A 218 5.41 11.50 22.34
C LEU A 218 6.32 12.43 23.13
N THR A 219 6.20 13.72 22.85
CA THR A 219 6.86 14.80 23.60
C THR A 219 5.82 15.78 24.10
N TYR A 220 6.07 16.36 25.27
CA TYR A 220 5.22 17.42 25.81
C TYR A 220 5.88 18.79 25.65
N SER A 221 5.09 19.82 25.31
CA SER A 221 5.58 21.19 25.18
C SER A 221 6.22 21.73 26.47
N CYS A 222 5.72 21.31 27.64
CA CYS A 222 6.25 21.72 28.94
C CYS A 222 7.57 21.03 29.32
N ARG A 223 7.89 19.90 28.67
CA ARG A 223 9.08 19.09 28.94
C ARG A 223 9.71 18.63 27.62
N PRO A 224 10.24 19.56 26.81
CA PRO A 224 10.71 19.26 25.45
C PRO A 224 11.98 18.39 25.40
N LYS A 225 12.56 18.05 26.56
CA LYS A 225 13.80 17.28 26.71
C LYS A 225 13.56 15.80 27.05
N ILE A 226 12.32 15.33 26.94
CA ILE A 226 11.96 13.95 27.25
C ILE A 226 11.06 13.41 26.13
N VAL A 227 11.40 12.23 25.61
CA VAL A 227 10.47 11.42 24.81
C VAL A 227 9.85 10.38 25.74
N TYR A 228 8.54 10.45 25.89
CA TYR A 228 7.75 9.50 26.65
C TYR A 228 7.31 8.39 25.72
N CYS A 229 7.55 7.15 26.11
CA CYS A 229 7.15 5.97 25.37
C CYS A 229 6.03 5.24 26.12
N PHE A 230 5.02 4.78 25.38
CA PHE A 230 3.89 4.04 25.91
C PHE A 230 3.58 2.85 25.00
N LYS A 231 2.89 1.88 25.57
CA LYS A 231 2.30 0.76 24.86
C LYS A 231 0.79 0.79 25.07
N VAL A 232 0.04 0.87 23.98
CA VAL A 232 -1.42 0.96 23.98
C VAL A 232 -1.99 -0.38 23.51
N ALA A 233 -2.87 -0.95 24.32
CA ALA A 233 -3.60 -2.17 24.00
C ALA A 233 -5.10 -1.88 23.90
N LEU A 234 -5.75 -2.51 22.93
CA LEU A 234 -7.19 -2.46 22.73
C LEU A 234 -7.76 -3.85 22.97
N ASN A 235 -8.83 -3.92 23.77
CA ASN A 235 -9.53 -5.17 24.06
C ASN A 235 -11.03 -4.97 23.82
N MET A 236 -11.70 -6.03 23.38
CA MET A 236 -13.16 -6.07 23.32
C MET A 236 -13.67 -6.97 24.45
N ASP A 237 -14.66 -6.51 25.21
CA ASP A 237 -15.40 -7.35 26.15
C ASP A 237 -16.90 -7.01 26.06
N ASN A 238 -17.74 -8.01 25.78
CA ASN A 238 -19.18 -7.87 25.55
C ASN A 238 -19.54 -6.68 24.63
N ASP A 239 -18.89 -6.60 23.47
CA ASP A 239 -19.01 -5.52 22.46
C ASP A 239 -18.60 -4.11 22.91
N ASN A 240 -18.04 -3.98 24.12
CA ASN A 240 -17.46 -2.73 24.59
C ASN A 240 -15.96 -2.71 24.32
N LEU A 241 -15.50 -1.62 23.72
CA LEU A 241 -14.09 -1.36 23.48
C LEU A 241 -13.42 -0.80 24.73
N PHE A 242 -12.29 -1.39 25.12
CA PHE A 242 -11.48 -0.94 26.26
C PHE A 242 -10.07 -0.59 25.81
N LEU A 243 -9.58 0.53 26.33
CA LEU A 243 -8.21 0.97 26.17
C LEU A 243 -7.41 0.63 27.43
N LYS A 244 -6.15 0.22 27.23
CA LYS A 244 -5.16 0.11 28.28
C LYS A 244 -3.84 0.73 27.82
N CYS A 245 -3.39 1.76 28.52
CA CYS A 245 -2.10 2.40 28.29
C CYS A 245 -1.08 1.96 29.36
N GLU A 246 0.11 1.53 28.92
CA GLU A 246 1.22 1.11 29.76
C GLU A 246 2.43 2.01 29.48
N ALA A 247 3.03 2.59 30.52
CA ALA A 247 4.23 3.41 30.35
C ALA A 247 5.46 2.52 30.13
N LEU A 248 6.25 2.86 29.11
CA LEU A 248 7.57 2.27 28.86
C LEU A 248 8.67 3.21 29.40
N PRO A 249 9.93 2.73 29.51
CA PRO A 249 11.06 3.60 29.79
C PRO A 249 11.04 4.83 28.87
N SER A 250 11.30 6.01 29.42
CA SER A 250 11.38 7.25 28.65
C SER A 250 12.82 7.57 28.27
N ILE A 251 13.02 8.36 27.22
CA ILE A 251 14.33 8.80 26.76
C ILE A 251 14.57 10.22 27.29
N PHE A 252 15.66 10.40 28.03
CA PHE A 252 16.05 11.67 28.64
C PHE A 252 17.26 12.26 27.94
N PHE A 253 17.22 13.56 27.62
CA PHE A 253 18.34 14.24 26.96
C PHE A 253 19.07 15.19 27.89
N ASN A 254 20.39 15.27 27.71
CA ASN A 254 21.24 16.19 28.45
C ASN A 254 21.00 17.65 28.00
N ALA A 255 20.87 18.55 28.97
CA ALA A 255 20.44 19.94 28.78
C ALA A 255 21.47 20.86 28.07
N VAL A 256 22.68 20.39 27.79
CA VAL A 256 23.84 21.24 27.44
C VAL A 256 23.81 21.70 25.98
N ASN A 257 23.14 20.96 25.10
CA ASN A 257 23.06 21.28 23.68
C ASN A 257 21.63 21.74 23.39
N TYR A 258 21.44 22.97 22.89
CA TYR A 258 20.15 23.52 22.45
C TYR A 258 19.55 22.73 21.27
N LYS A 259 19.13 21.49 21.54
CA LYS A 259 18.48 20.57 20.60
C LYS A 259 16.97 20.71 20.78
N GLN A 260 16.26 21.03 19.72
CA GLN A 260 14.80 20.94 19.66
C GLN A 260 14.42 19.68 18.88
N ILE A 261 13.60 18.82 19.47
CA ILE A 261 13.04 17.66 18.77
C ILE A 261 12.14 18.19 17.65
N SER A 262 12.45 17.82 16.42
CA SER A 262 11.71 18.25 15.24
C SER A 262 10.84 17.13 14.66
N HIS A 263 11.33 15.89 14.68
CA HIS A 263 10.62 14.73 14.13
C HIS A 263 10.87 13.49 14.99
N MET A 264 9.90 12.58 14.99
CA MET A 264 10.02 11.25 15.57
C MET A 264 9.29 10.27 14.69
N GLY A 265 9.78 9.05 14.64
CA GLY A 265 9.04 7.98 13.99
C GLY A 265 9.60 6.60 14.28
N TRP A 266 8.79 5.62 13.94
CA TRP A 266 9.12 4.22 14.12
C TRP A 266 9.53 3.60 12.79
N ILE A 267 10.49 2.69 12.83
CA ILE A 267 10.83 1.82 11.70
C ILE A 267 10.96 0.39 12.21
N SER A 268 10.61 -0.57 11.36
CA SER A 268 11.02 -1.95 11.59
C SER A 268 12.42 -2.16 11.02
N SER A 269 13.36 -2.58 11.85
CA SER A 269 14.71 -2.96 11.43
C SER A 269 14.98 -4.36 11.95
N ASN A 270 15.26 -5.32 11.06
CA ASN A 270 15.47 -6.72 11.43
C ASN A 270 14.32 -7.34 12.24
N LYS A 271 13.07 -6.97 11.94
CA LYS A 271 11.86 -7.40 12.67
C LYS A 271 11.75 -6.85 14.11
N GLU A 272 12.58 -5.88 14.48
CA GLU A 272 12.48 -5.14 15.75
C GLU A 272 11.95 -3.72 15.53
N ASP A 273 11.19 -3.22 16.49
CA ASP A 273 10.65 -1.87 16.48
C ASP A 273 11.74 -0.89 16.97
N VAL A 274 12.12 0.03 16.09
CA VAL A 274 13.18 1.01 16.33
C VAL A 274 12.60 2.40 16.28
N LEU A 275 12.97 3.24 17.25
CA LEU A 275 12.58 4.65 17.29
C LEU A 275 13.70 5.52 16.72
N TYR A 276 13.39 6.39 15.77
CA TYR A 276 14.29 7.46 15.36
C TYR A 276 13.80 8.81 15.88
N ILE A 277 14.75 9.68 16.23
CA ILE A 277 14.47 11.03 16.74
C ILE A 277 15.35 12.02 15.98
N GLY A 278 14.71 12.97 15.30
CA GLY A 278 15.33 14.08 14.61
C GLY A 278 15.35 15.34 15.48
N TYR A 279 16.47 16.04 15.48
CA TYR A 279 16.67 17.29 16.22
C TYR A 279 17.16 18.38 15.30
N ASN A 280 16.63 19.58 15.47
CA ASN A 280 17.20 20.80 14.94
C ASN A 280 18.04 21.50 16.01
N THR A 281 19.22 21.97 15.61
CA THR A 281 20.14 22.75 16.44
C THR A 281 20.40 24.10 15.78
N ILE A 282 21.10 24.98 16.48
CA ILE A 282 21.53 26.28 15.93
C ILE A 282 22.49 26.08 14.74
N GLU A 283 23.32 25.04 14.79
CA GLU A 283 24.38 24.76 13.80
C GLU A 283 23.98 23.75 12.71
N GLY A 284 22.75 23.22 12.73
CA GLY A 284 22.30 22.21 11.77
C GLY A 284 21.24 21.27 12.34
N SER A 285 21.45 19.97 12.18
CA SER A 285 20.55 18.96 12.73
C SER A 285 21.23 17.63 13.02
N LEU A 286 20.51 16.76 13.72
CA LEU A 286 20.96 15.43 14.11
C LEU A 286 19.80 14.45 14.01
N LEU A 287 20.04 13.26 13.48
CA LEU A 287 19.12 12.13 13.59
C LEU A 287 19.77 11.07 14.48
N GLU A 288 19.01 10.54 15.43
CA GLU A 288 19.43 9.50 16.38
C GLU A 288 18.52 8.28 16.26
N GLN A 289 19.09 7.09 16.43
CA GLN A 289 18.38 5.81 16.38
C GLN A 289 18.46 5.14 17.75
N TRP A 290 17.31 4.72 18.26
CA TRP A 290 17.12 4.21 19.61
C TRP A 290 16.47 2.83 19.58
N HIS A 291 16.99 1.92 20.41
CA HIS A 291 16.47 0.57 20.59
C HIS A 291 16.13 0.34 22.05
N LEU A 292 15.08 -0.44 22.29
CA LEU A 292 14.67 -0.84 23.63
C LEU A 292 15.33 -2.17 23.98
N SER A 293 16.41 -2.10 24.76
CA SER A 293 17.17 -3.28 25.15
C SER A 293 16.75 -3.77 26.54
N LYS A 294 16.66 -5.09 26.72
CA LYS A 294 16.50 -5.71 28.05
C LYS A 294 17.87 -5.90 28.68
N LYS A 295 18.10 -5.29 29.85
CA LYS A 295 19.33 -5.43 30.62
C LYS A 295 19.07 -6.10 31.96
N HIS A 296 20.02 -6.92 32.39
CA HIS A 296 20.05 -7.47 33.75
C HIS A 296 20.81 -6.48 34.63
N GLN A 297 20.10 -5.84 35.56
CA GLN A 297 20.72 -5.03 36.59
C GLN A 297 20.91 -5.88 37.84
N ALA A 298 22.15 -5.92 38.35
CA ALA A 298 22.44 -6.60 39.61
C ALA A 298 21.62 -5.93 40.73
N VAL A 299 20.88 -6.74 41.48
CA VAL A 299 20.14 -6.25 42.65
C VAL A 299 21.16 -5.84 43.71
N HIS A 300 20.95 -4.71 44.38
CA HIS A 300 21.83 -4.28 45.46
C HIS A 300 21.92 -5.37 46.54
N LYS A 301 23.11 -5.60 47.12
CA LYS A 301 23.37 -6.70 48.07
C LYS A 301 22.36 -6.81 49.22
N LEU A 302 21.77 -5.69 49.65
CA LEU A 302 20.75 -5.63 50.72
C LEU A 302 19.37 -6.17 50.30
N LEU A 303 19.08 -6.24 49.00
CA LEU A 303 17.80 -6.69 48.44
C LEU A 303 17.93 -8.06 47.74
N GLN A 304 19.13 -8.62 47.68
CA GLN A 304 19.38 -9.96 47.14
C GLN A 304 18.84 -11.00 48.11
N LYS A 305 17.94 -11.89 47.64
CA LYS A 305 17.54 -13.09 48.37
C LYS A 305 18.53 -14.23 48.11
N ASN A 306 19.10 -14.30 46.90
CA ASN A 306 20.15 -15.22 46.51
C ASN A 306 21.37 -14.48 45.91
N LYS A 307 22.56 -15.08 46.02
CA LYS A 307 23.76 -14.55 45.36
C LYS A 307 23.57 -14.57 43.84
N GLY A 308 23.67 -13.40 43.22
CA GLY A 308 23.51 -13.24 41.78
C GLY A 308 22.12 -12.83 41.32
N ASP A 309 21.22 -12.48 42.24
CA ASP A 309 19.91 -11.93 41.88
C ASP A 309 20.07 -10.68 40.99
N PHE A 310 19.33 -10.68 39.88
CA PHE A 310 19.24 -9.57 38.95
C PHE A 310 17.77 -9.21 38.73
N VAL A 311 17.53 -7.94 38.44
CA VAL A 311 16.24 -7.46 37.93
C VAL A 311 16.43 -7.18 36.45
N GLN A 312 15.56 -7.77 35.64
CA GLN A 312 15.50 -7.44 34.22
C GLN A 312 14.76 -6.11 34.06
N SER A 313 15.44 -5.11 33.49
CA SER A 313 14.88 -3.80 33.21
C SER A 313 15.02 -3.50 31.72
N GLU A 314 13.99 -2.92 31.12
CA GLU A 314 14.08 -2.37 29.76
C GLU A 314 14.69 -0.97 29.83
N THR A 315 15.62 -0.67 28.93
CA THR A 315 16.28 0.63 28.83
C THR A 315 16.50 1.00 27.38
N TRP A 316 16.23 2.25 27.03
CA TRP A 316 16.54 2.77 25.70
C TRP A 316 18.03 3.01 25.54
N GLU A 317 18.58 2.53 24.43
CA GLU A 317 19.97 2.72 24.04
C GLU A 317 20.07 3.45 22.71
N ASN A 318 20.89 4.49 22.66
CA ASN A 318 21.24 5.14 21.41
C ASN A 318 22.25 4.27 20.66
N ILE A 319 21.82 3.66 19.56
CA ILE A 319 22.66 2.75 18.77
C ILE A 319 23.44 3.51 17.71
N ALA A 320 22.86 4.58 17.15
CA ALA A 320 23.49 5.36 16.11
C ALA A 320 23.06 6.83 16.16
N LYS A 321 23.89 7.68 15.55
CA LYS A 321 23.61 9.10 15.35
C LYS A 321 24.26 9.58 14.05
N VAL A 322 23.59 10.48 13.35
CA VAL A 322 24.08 11.08 12.10
C VAL A 322 23.79 12.58 12.06
N PRO A 323 24.82 13.44 11.98
CA PRO A 323 24.64 14.89 11.90
C PRO A 323 24.43 15.36 10.45
N PHE A 324 23.73 16.48 10.29
CA PHE A 324 23.57 17.19 9.03
C PHE A 324 23.87 18.68 9.22
N GLY A 325 24.43 19.33 8.18
CA GLY A 325 24.80 20.74 8.23
C GLY A 325 23.63 21.72 8.17
N MET A 326 22.43 21.24 7.84
CA MET A 326 21.20 22.03 7.75
C MET A 326 20.11 21.44 8.63
N GLY A 327 19.12 22.25 9.02
CA GLY A 327 17.96 21.78 9.78
C GLY A 327 17.12 20.77 8.98
N ILE A 328 16.48 19.83 9.67
CA ILE A 328 15.49 18.90 9.10
C ILE A 328 14.18 19.67 8.89
N ALA A 329 13.61 19.51 7.69
CA ALA A 329 12.30 20.00 7.30
C ALA A 329 11.23 18.90 7.35
N ASN A 330 11.57 17.70 6.89
CA ASN A 330 10.68 16.54 6.94
C ASN A 330 11.48 15.22 7.03
N VAL A 331 10.86 14.17 7.56
CA VAL A 331 11.42 12.82 7.58
C VAL A 331 10.33 11.83 7.23
N CYS A 332 10.58 10.95 6.26
CA CYS A 332 9.73 9.80 5.96
C CYS A 332 10.58 8.53 5.85
N SER A 333 9.94 7.37 6.00
CA SER A 333 10.63 6.07 5.94
C SER A 333 10.00 5.16 4.90
N SER A 334 10.80 4.21 4.43
CA SER A 334 10.37 3.10 3.57
C SER A 334 9.11 2.41 4.11
N LYS A 335 8.15 2.13 3.21
CA LYS A 335 6.92 1.39 3.51
C LYS A 335 7.03 -0.11 3.19
N LEU A 336 7.82 -0.47 2.18
CA LEU A 336 8.08 -1.87 1.83
C LEU A 336 8.83 -2.59 2.97
N LEU A 337 8.22 -3.66 3.50
CA LEU A 337 8.83 -4.50 4.52
C LEU A 337 9.90 -5.41 3.90
N THR A 338 11.18 -5.05 4.09
CA THR A 338 12.34 -5.80 3.59
C THR A 338 13.54 -5.64 4.53
N GLN A 339 14.66 -6.32 4.24
CA GLN A 339 15.86 -6.30 5.10
C GLN A 339 16.48 -4.91 5.26
N THR A 340 16.25 -4.01 4.30
CA THR A 340 16.81 -2.67 4.24
C THR A 340 15.69 -1.65 4.28
N THR A 341 15.53 -0.97 5.40
CA THR A 341 14.60 0.15 5.55
C THR A 341 15.36 1.46 5.45
N GLN A 342 14.97 2.31 4.51
CA GLN A 342 15.59 3.62 4.29
C GLN A 342 14.79 4.71 4.97
N ILE A 343 15.49 5.66 5.57
CA ILE A 343 14.97 6.91 6.10
C ILE A 343 15.39 8.02 5.14
N PHE A 344 14.41 8.79 4.65
CA PHE A 344 14.62 9.95 3.79
C PHE A 344 14.54 11.19 4.67
N VAL A 345 15.66 11.91 4.81
CA VAL A 345 15.76 13.13 5.60
C VAL A 345 15.80 14.30 4.64
N ILE A 346 14.72 15.08 4.61
CA ILE A 346 14.59 16.29 3.80
C ILE A 346 15.08 17.45 4.64
N LEU A 347 16.13 18.12 4.15
CA LEU A 347 16.76 19.25 4.83
C LEU A 347 16.20 20.59 4.32
N LYS A 348 16.36 21.64 5.12
CA LYS A 348 15.85 23.00 4.85
C LYS A 348 16.48 23.68 3.62
N ASP A 349 17.56 23.12 3.08
CA ASP A 349 18.21 23.54 1.83
C ASP A 349 17.71 22.74 0.61
N ASN A 350 16.63 21.97 0.75
CA ASN A 350 16.06 21.07 -0.26
C ASN A 350 16.96 19.89 -0.66
N THR A 351 18.01 19.62 0.11
CA THR A 351 18.76 18.38 -0.07
C THR A 351 18.07 17.22 0.63
N ILE A 352 18.19 16.02 0.06
CA ILE A 352 17.58 14.81 0.57
C ILE A 352 18.71 13.83 0.90
N GLN A 353 18.86 13.50 2.18
CA GLN A 353 19.80 12.49 2.63
C GLN A 353 19.07 11.16 2.81
N ILE A 354 19.57 10.10 2.17
CA ILE A 354 19.09 8.74 2.38
C ILE A 354 19.97 8.06 3.42
N VAL A 355 19.34 7.54 4.45
CA VAL A 355 20.01 6.90 5.57
C VAL A 355 19.46 5.48 5.76
N GLU A 356 20.36 4.51 5.95
CA GLU A 356 20.01 3.10 6.21
C GLU A 356 20.13 2.75 7.71
N PRO A 357 19.65 1.56 8.17
CA PRO A 357 19.71 1.17 9.57
C PRO A 357 21.15 1.22 10.12
N GLY A 358 21.29 1.71 11.36
CA GLY A 358 22.59 2.10 11.92
C GLY A 358 23.01 3.52 11.53
N LEU A 359 22.08 4.30 10.96
CA LEU A 359 22.21 5.68 10.50
C LEU A 359 23.38 5.96 9.56
N LYS A 360 23.65 5.02 8.64
CA LYS A 360 24.67 5.18 7.61
C LYS A 360 24.13 6.00 6.44
N LYS A 361 24.81 7.08 6.08
CA LYS A 361 24.48 7.89 4.89
C LYS A 361 24.80 7.08 3.64
N VAL A 362 23.81 6.86 2.78
CA VAL A 362 23.95 6.03 1.57
C VAL A 362 23.90 6.87 0.30
N ALA A 363 23.09 7.93 0.31
CA ALA A 363 23.07 8.88 -0.79
C ALA A 363 22.74 10.29 -0.31
N LEU A 364 23.23 11.27 -1.06
CA LEU A 364 22.80 12.66 -0.99
C LEU A 364 22.22 13.02 -2.36
N VAL A 365 21.01 13.54 -2.37
CA VAL A 365 20.38 14.07 -3.57
C VAL A 365 20.22 15.57 -3.39
N ILE A 366 20.85 16.31 -4.28
CA ILE A 366 20.64 17.74 -4.40
C ILE A 366 19.51 17.89 -5.42
N SER A 367 18.44 18.58 -5.03
CA SER A 367 17.34 18.91 -5.95
C SER A 367 17.78 20.01 -6.92
N ASP A 368 18.80 19.72 -7.74
CA ASP A 368 19.44 20.68 -8.63
C ASP A 368 18.72 20.64 -10.00
N ARG A 369 17.73 21.51 -10.18
CA ARG A 369 17.11 21.95 -11.47
C ARG A 369 15.92 22.92 -11.34
N LEU A 370 15.74 23.62 -10.21
CA LEU A 370 14.84 24.78 -10.14
C LEU A 370 15.53 26.10 -10.55
N MET A 371 16.81 26.08 -10.91
CA MET A 371 17.63 27.25 -11.22
C MET A 371 17.73 27.51 -12.73
N THR A 372 16.59 27.73 -13.39
CA THR A 372 16.54 28.53 -14.63
C THR A 372 15.38 29.50 -14.48
N GLU A 373 15.60 30.54 -13.66
CA GLU A 373 15.32 31.97 -13.94
C GLU A 373 15.24 32.82 -12.65
N ASP A 374 14.95 32.23 -11.49
CA ASP A 374 14.81 33.02 -10.24
C ASP A 374 15.93 32.74 -9.23
N ARG A 375 16.93 33.62 -9.18
CA ARG A 375 17.99 33.64 -8.13
C ARG A 375 17.48 33.95 -6.71
N TYR A 376 16.16 33.89 -6.50
CA TYR A 376 15.45 34.17 -5.26
C TYR A 376 14.41 33.10 -4.89
N SER A 377 14.52 31.85 -5.38
CA SER A 377 13.47 30.85 -5.08
C SER A 377 13.44 30.51 -3.57
N LEU A 378 12.48 31.09 -2.85
CA LEU A 378 12.09 30.78 -1.46
C LEU A 378 11.42 29.39 -1.32
N CYS A 379 11.47 28.57 -2.38
CA CYS A 379 10.88 27.25 -2.44
C CYS A 379 11.58 26.31 -1.45
N LYS A 380 10.83 25.73 -0.52
CA LYS A 380 11.31 24.79 0.49
C LYS A 380 10.41 23.58 0.53
N PHE A 381 10.97 22.38 0.48
CA PHE A 381 10.19 21.17 0.72
C PHE A 381 9.73 21.11 2.18
N VAL A 382 8.43 20.89 2.39
CA VAL A 382 7.79 20.90 3.72
C VAL A 382 7.12 19.57 4.05
N SER A 383 6.67 18.82 3.04
CA SER A 383 6.06 17.49 3.20
C SER A 383 6.68 16.50 2.24
N ALA A 384 6.79 15.25 2.68
CA ALA A 384 7.31 14.16 1.89
C ALA A 384 6.63 12.84 2.30
N ASP A 385 6.36 11.99 1.32
CA ASP A 385 5.97 10.60 1.56
C ASP A 385 6.41 9.71 0.40
N ILE A 386 6.49 8.40 0.65
CA ILE A 386 6.98 7.41 -0.31
C ILE A 386 5.86 6.44 -0.72
N THR A 387 5.92 6.01 -1.97
CA THR A 387 5.08 4.92 -2.51
C THR A 387 5.37 3.59 -1.79
N HIS A 388 4.38 2.70 -1.76
CA HIS A 388 4.47 1.45 -0.98
C HIS A 388 5.55 0.48 -1.48
N MET A 389 5.89 0.53 -2.76
CA MET A 389 6.97 -0.27 -3.34
C MET A 389 8.34 0.45 -3.30
N ASN A 390 8.40 1.58 -2.60
CA ASN A 390 9.59 2.42 -2.43
C ASN A 390 10.24 2.85 -3.76
N GLN A 391 9.47 3.07 -4.83
CA GLN A 391 10.02 3.46 -6.13
C GLN A 391 10.02 4.97 -6.35
N LEU A 392 9.07 5.67 -5.75
CA LEU A 392 8.87 7.12 -5.89
C LEU A 392 8.74 7.78 -4.53
N LEU A 393 9.51 8.85 -4.35
CA LEU A 393 9.39 9.81 -3.26
C LEU A 393 8.61 11.02 -3.78
N VAL A 394 7.45 11.30 -3.18
CA VAL A 394 6.64 12.48 -3.51
C VAL A 394 6.93 13.57 -2.48
N LEU A 395 7.18 14.78 -2.96
CA LEU A 395 7.53 15.95 -2.15
C LEU A 395 6.55 17.07 -2.43
N PHE A 396 6.27 17.87 -1.41
CA PHE A 396 5.54 19.12 -1.54
C PHE A 396 6.39 20.28 -1.04
N ASP A 397 6.37 21.39 -1.80
CA ASP A 397 6.97 22.64 -1.36
C ASP A 397 6.01 23.55 -0.58
N ASN A 398 6.54 24.61 -0.02
CA ASN A 398 5.81 25.68 0.68
C ASN A 398 4.88 26.52 -0.22
N TYR A 399 4.79 26.23 -1.52
CA TYR A 399 3.78 26.79 -2.42
C TYR A 399 2.63 25.80 -2.69
N GLY A 400 2.71 24.58 -2.15
CA GLY A 400 1.76 23.50 -2.40
C GLY A 400 1.98 22.80 -3.74
N GLN A 401 3.16 22.94 -4.36
CA GLN A 401 3.50 22.25 -5.61
C GLN A 401 4.01 20.85 -5.30
N MET A 402 3.61 19.88 -6.13
CA MET A 402 3.98 18.47 -5.96
C MET A 402 5.14 18.10 -6.89
N TYR A 403 6.09 17.33 -6.38
CA TYR A 403 7.23 16.79 -7.12
C TYR A 403 7.30 15.29 -6.88
N ALA A 404 7.66 14.52 -7.90
CA ALA A 404 7.95 13.09 -7.74
C ALA A 404 9.40 12.81 -8.15
N MET A 405 10.12 12.08 -7.28
CA MET A 405 11.51 11.71 -7.47
C MET A 405 11.68 10.21 -7.49
N GLN A 406 12.39 9.69 -8.49
CA GLN A 406 12.73 8.27 -8.55
C GLN A 406 13.70 7.90 -7.43
N VAL A 407 13.30 6.95 -6.58
CA VAL A 407 14.15 6.39 -5.53
C VAL A 407 15.18 5.45 -6.16
N THR A 408 16.46 5.79 -6.01
CA THR A 408 17.56 4.94 -6.47
C THR A 408 17.86 3.87 -5.43
N ASN A 409 17.76 2.60 -5.81
CA ASN A 409 17.98 1.49 -4.90
C ASN A 409 19.48 1.17 -4.79
N PRO A 410 20.16 1.38 -3.63
CA PRO A 410 21.61 1.25 -3.50
C PRO A 410 22.15 -0.15 -3.80
N ILE A 411 21.29 -1.17 -3.71
CA ILE A 411 21.61 -2.57 -3.97
C ILE A 411 21.88 -2.82 -5.47
N ALA A 412 21.49 -1.89 -6.35
CA ALA A 412 21.69 -2.02 -7.80
C ALA A 412 23.16 -1.94 -8.23
N ASP A 413 24.05 -1.29 -7.46
CA ASP A 413 25.32 -0.81 -8.03
C ASP A 413 26.55 -1.72 -7.84
N LYS A 414 26.52 -2.71 -6.94
CA LYS A 414 27.78 -3.38 -6.57
C LYS A 414 28.13 -4.68 -7.28
N ASN A 415 27.22 -5.40 -7.96
CA ASN A 415 27.56 -6.74 -8.50
C ASN A 415 26.78 -7.31 -9.72
N TYR A 416 25.88 -6.59 -10.41
CA TYR A 416 24.98 -7.25 -11.38
C TYR A 416 25.18 -6.80 -12.84
N LYS A 417 25.98 -7.56 -13.60
CA LYS A 417 26.01 -7.50 -15.09
C LYS A 417 25.02 -8.46 -15.78
N LEU A 418 24.30 -9.32 -15.05
CA LEU A 418 23.54 -10.42 -15.67
C LEU A 418 22.00 -10.34 -15.58
N ASN A 419 21.40 -9.55 -14.67
CA ASN A 419 19.93 -9.49 -14.59
C ASN A 419 19.41 -8.13 -14.06
N THR A 420 19.47 -7.10 -14.90
CA THR A 420 19.14 -5.70 -14.54
C THR A 420 17.70 -5.46 -14.06
N LEU A 421 16.78 -6.40 -14.31
CA LEU A 421 15.35 -6.26 -14.02
C LEU A 421 14.81 -7.26 -12.97
N SER A 422 15.67 -8.03 -12.29
CA SER A 422 15.21 -9.06 -11.36
C SER A 422 14.49 -8.47 -10.14
N LEU A 423 14.98 -7.33 -9.63
CA LEU A 423 14.32 -6.64 -8.52
C LEU A 423 12.92 -6.17 -8.93
N GLN A 424 12.79 -5.48 -10.06
CA GLN A 424 11.52 -4.97 -10.58
C GLN A 424 10.54 -6.12 -10.81
N THR A 425 11.00 -7.25 -11.35
CA THR A 425 10.18 -8.45 -11.50
C THR A 425 9.69 -8.97 -10.15
N SER A 426 10.55 -9.05 -9.13
CA SER A 426 10.13 -9.47 -7.79
C SER A 426 9.21 -8.50 -7.08
N LEU A 427 9.34 -7.20 -7.34
CA LEU A 427 8.38 -6.22 -6.82
C LEU A 427 7.00 -6.40 -7.48
N LEU A 428 6.92 -6.69 -8.78
CA LEU A 428 5.65 -7.03 -9.44
C LEU A 428 5.02 -8.32 -8.87
N GLU A 429 5.85 -9.34 -8.59
CA GLU A 429 5.39 -10.55 -7.90
C GLU A 429 4.87 -10.24 -6.49
N TYR A 430 5.53 -9.35 -5.75
CA TYR A 430 5.07 -8.89 -4.45
C TYR A 430 3.70 -8.21 -4.54
N CYS A 431 3.49 -7.36 -5.55
CA CYS A 431 2.20 -6.73 -5.84
C CYS A 431 1.09 -7.76 -6.14
N ILE A 432 1.40 -8.84 -6.89
CA ILE A 432 0.44 -9.94 -7.13
C ILE A 432 -0.01 -10.59 -5.82
N ILE A 433 0.91 -10.75 -4.86
CA ILE A 433 0.65 -11.44 -3.60
C ILE A 433 -0.07 -10.54 -2.59
N THR A 434 0.33 -9.27 -2.52
CA THR A 434 -0.18 -8.31 -1.52
C THR A 434 -1.39 -7.51 -2.00
N GLY A 435 -1.58 -7.37 -3.30
CA GLY A 435 -2.57 -6.46 -3.88
C GLY A 435 -2.16 -4.99 -3.89
N VAL A 436 -0.91 -4.66 -3.49
CA VAL A 436 -0.36 -3.30 -3.61
C VAL A 436 -0.24 -2.94 -5.08
N ASP A 437 -0.61 -1.71 -5.42
CA ASP A 437 -0.56 -1.20 -6.80
C ASP A 437 0.89 -1.06 -7.28
N ALA A 438 1.16 -1.57 -8.49
CA ALA A 438 2.47 -1.60 -9.12
C ALA A 438 2.76 -0.40 -10.04
N SER A 439 1.87 0.58 -10.11
CA SER A 439 1.93 1.67 -11.08
C SER A 439 3.23 2.48 -11.01
N ASP A 440 3.79 2.66 -9.81
CA ASP A 440 5.09 3.31 -9.60
C ASP A 440 6.25 2.52 -10.23
N ILE A 441 6.24 1.19 -10.12
CA ILE A 441 7.20 0.30 -10.79
C ILE A 441 7.03 0.37 -12.30
N LEU A 442 5.78 0.29 -12.79
CA LEU A 442 5.48 0.26 -14.23
C LEU A 442 5.85 1.57 -14.92
N MET A 443 5.49 2.71 -14.33
CA MET A 443 5.79 4.05 -14.85
C MET A 443 7.30 4.29 -15.03
N LEU A 444 8.13 3.74 -14.14
CA LEU A 444 9.59 3.86 -14.22
C LEU A 444 10.24 2.90 -15.22
N ASN A 445 9.52 1.88 -15.70
CA ASN A 445 10.06 0.80 -16.51
C ASN A 445 9.29 0.60 -17.83
N LEU A 446 8.65 1.65 -18.35
CA LEU A 446 7.84 1.64 -19.58
C LEU A 446 8.59 1.04 -20.78
N SER A 447 9.88 1.34 -20.93
CA SER A 447 10.73 0.81 -22.00
C SER A 447 11.02 -0.68 -21.91
N ASN A 448 10.90 -1.26 -20.71
CA ASN A 448 11.27 -2.65 -20.40
C ASN A 448 10.05 -3.55 -20.15
N LEU A 449 8.83 -3.07 -20.41
CA LEU A 449 7.59 -3.77 -20.07
C LEU A 449 7.49 -5.17 -20.69
N GLU A 450 7.93 -5.36 -21.94
CA GLU A 450 7.89 -6.69 -22.58
C GLU A 450 8.73 -7.72 -21.83
N ILE A 451 9.96 -7.35 -21.50
CA ILE A 451 10.90 -8.21 -20.77
C ILE A 451 10.36 -8.51 -19.37
N LEU A 452 9.73 -7.53 -18.72
CA LEU A 452 9.10 -7.72 -17.41
C LEU A 452 7.91 -8.68 -17.50
N ILE A 453 7.05 -8.56 -18.52
CA ILE A 453 5.90 -9.46 -18.74
C ILE A 453 6.39 -10.89 -18.97
N GLU A 454 7.41 -11.09 -19.81
CA GLU A 454 7.98 -12.41 -20.09
C GLU A 454 8.54 -13.05 -18.82
N LYS A 455 9.40 -12.34 -18.07
CA LYS A 455 9.98 -12.83 -16.81
C LYS A 455 8.93 -13.11 -15.74
N LEU A 456 7.96 -12.21 -15.59
CA LEU A 456 6.86 -12.38 -14.65
C LEU A 456 6.03 -13.62 -15.00
N THR A 457 5.74 -13.84 -16.29
CA THR A 457 5.01 -15.02 -16.78
C THR A 457 5.81 -16.29 -16.54
N GLU A 458 7.10 -16.30 -16.86
CA GLU A 458 8.00 -17.44 -16.63
C GLU A 458 8.09 -17.80 -15.14
N ASN A 459 8.23 -16.81 -14.26
CA ASN A 459 8.28 -17.06 -12.83
C ASN A 459 6.93 -17.52 -12.27
N PHE A 460 5.82 -17.00 -12.78
CA PHE A 460 4.49 -17.44 -12.37
C PHE A 460 4.23 -18.90 -12.79
N THR A 461 4.62 -19.31 -13.99
CA THR A 461 4.43 -20.70 -14.47
C THR A 461 5.25 -21.72 -13.68
N LYS A 462 6.41 -21.31 -13.13
CA LYS A 462 7.24 -22.11 -12.22
C LYS A 462 6.65 -22.34 -10.83
N GLN A 463 5.60 -21.60 -10.43
CA GLN A 463 4.95 -21.83 -9.14
C GLN A 463 4.15 -23.14 -9.12
N SER A 464 3.90 -23.67 -7.92
CA SER A 464 3.03 -24.83 -7.75
C SER A 464 1.61 -24.54 -8.26
N THR A 465 0.88 -25.59 -8.66
CA THR A 465 -0.50 -25.48 -9.15
C THR A 465 -1.42 -24.73 -8.18
N ILE A 466 -1.29 -25.00 -6.87
CA ILE A 466 -2.08 -24.35 -5.82
C ILE A 466 -1.81 -22.83 -5.77
N ILE A 467 -0.53 -22.44 -5.79
CA ILE A 467 -0.15 -21.01 -5.75
C ILE A 467 -0.63 -20.29 -7.01
N ARG A 468 -0.47 -20.93 -8.19
CA ARG A 468 -0.95 -20.36 -9.45
C ARG A 468 -2.44 -20.16 -9.42
N HIS A 469 -3.21 -21.15 -8.97
CA HIS A 469 -4.66 -21.04 -8.89
C HIS A 469 -5.10 -19.92 -7.93
N PHE A 470 -4.48 -19.84 -6.75
CA PHE A 470 -4.82 -18.83 -5.74
C PHE A 470 -4.56 -17.39 -6.21
N TYR A 471 -3.44 -17.12 -6.88
CA TYR A 471 -3.08 -15.77 -7.34
C TYR A 471 -3.39 -15.50 -8.82
N TYR A 472 -4.10 -16.40 -9.51
CA TYR A 472 -4.31 -16.29 -10.96
C TYR A 472 -5.01 -14.99 -11.37
N SER A 473 -6.05 -14.61 -10.63
CA SER A 473 -6.79 -13.37 -10.88
C SER A 473 -5.90 -12.13 -10.77
N ASN A 474 -5.06 -12.07 -9.72
CA ASN A 474 -4.14 -10.95 -9.50
C ASN A 474 -3.06 -10.90 -10.58
N PHE A 475 -2.53 -12.06 -10.99
CA PHE A 475 -1.59 -12.18 -12.09
C PHE A 475 -2.18 -11.69 -13.42
N LEU A 476 -3.41 -12.10 -13.76
CA LEU A 476 -4.09 -11.64 -14.97
C LEU A 476 -4.36 -10.14 -14.95
N CYS A 477 -4.81 -9.59 -13.81
CA CYS A 477 -5.03 -8.16 -13.64
C CYS A 477 -3.73 -7.37 -13.87
N MET A 478 -2.63 -7.80 -13.24
CA MET A 478 -1.31 -7.18 -13.44
C MET A 478 -0.86 -7.24 -14.90
N LYS A 479 -0.96 -8.42 -15.53
CA LYS A 479 -0.56 -8.61 -16.93
C LYS A 479 -1.38 -7.72 -17.88
N SER A 480 -2.69 -7.63 -17.66
CA SER A 480 -3.56 -6.76 -18.45
C SER A 480 -3.18 -5.29 -18.29
N ASN A 481 -2.97 -4.82 -17.06
CA ASN A 481 -2.54 -3.43 -16.81
C ASN A 481 -1.23 -3.09 -17.53
N MET A 482 -0.24 -3.98 -17.49
CA MET A 482 1.03 -3.79 -18.22
C MET A 482 0.83 -3.69 -19.73
N CYS A 483 -0.13 -4.44 -20.29
CA CYS A 483 -0.39 -4.47 -21.72
C CYS A 483 -1.28 -3.32 -22.21
N ARG A 484 -2.17 -2.80 -21.34
CA ARG A 484 -2.94 -1.57 -21.57
C ARG A 484 -2.01 -0.38 -21.82
N ILE A 485 -0.96 -0.25 -21.01
CA ILE A 485 0.05 0.83 -21.12
C ILE A 485 0.79 0.80 -22.46
N GLN A 486 0.96 -0.38 -23.08
CA GLN A 486 1.65 -0.53 -24.36
C GLN A 486 0.75 -0.26 -25.58
N SER A 487 -0.48 0.25 -25.42
CA SER A 487 -1.49 0.35 -26.49
C SER A 487 -1.84 -1.00 -27.15
N ARG A 488 -1.82 -2.09 -26.36
CA ARG A 488 -2.10 -3.49 -26.77
C ARG A 488 -3.38 -4.04 -26.10
N GLN A 489 -4.30 -3.13 -25.76
CA GLN A 489 -5.40 -3.32 -24.82
C GLN A 489 -6.47 -4.34 -25.27
N GLN A 490 -6.84 -4.31 -26.55
CA GLN A 490 -8.06 -4.99 -27.00
C GLN A 490 -7.98 -6.51 -26.83
N ASP A 491 -6.85 -7.14 -27.19
CA ASP A 491 -6.74 -8.60 -27.19
C ASP A 491 -6.59 -9.18 -25.77
N PHE A 492 -6.07 -8.41 -24.80
CA PHE A 492 -6.03 -8.82 -23.39
C PHE A 492 -7.34 -8.59 -22.65
N ASP A 493 -8.02 -7.47 -22.89
CA ASP A 493 -9.37 -7.26 -22.36
C ASP A 493 -10.31 -8.36 -22.89
N ASN A 494 -10.18 -8.74 -24.16
CA ASN A 494 -10.86 -9.90 -24.74
C ASN A 494 -10.47 -11.20 -24.02
N LEU A 495 -9.20 -11.44 -23.70
CA LEU A 495 -8.79 -12.66 -22.99
C LEU A 495 -9.42 -12.75 -21.59
N ILE A 496 -9.44 -11.65 -20.83
CA ILE A 496 -10.04 -11.62 -19.49
C ILE A 496 -11.54 -11.89 -19.58
N ILE A 497 -12.25 -11.19 -20.46
CA ILE A 497 -13.70 -11.38 -20.64
C ILE A 497 -13.98 -12.82 -21.07
N LEU A 498 -13.21 -13.37 -22.01
CA LEU A 498 -13.31 -14.76 -22.44
C LEU A 498 -13.12 -15.75 -21.28
N HIS A 499 -12.13 -15.53 -20.40
CA HIS A 499 -11.89 -16.38 -19.25
C HIS A 499 -13.03 -16.32 -18.23
N THR A 500 -13.55 -15.12 -17.94
CA THR A 500 -14.70 -14.94 -17.05
C THR A 500 -15.96 -15.61 -17.60
N ILE A 501 -16.22 -15.48 -18.90
CA ILE A 501 -17.34 -16.17 -19.57
C ILE A 501 -17.15 -17.68 -19.51
N SER A 502 -15.93 -18.19 -19.77
CA SER A 502 -15.60 -19.62 -19.67
C SER A 502 -15.92 -20.21 -18.30
N ILE A 503 -15.50 -19.55 -17.22
CA ILE A 503 -15.82 -19.98 -15.84
C ILE A 503 -17.34 -19.95 -15.61
N THR A 504 -18.00 -18.88 -16.04
CA THR A 504 -19.45 -18.70 -15.86
C THR A 504 -20.26 -19.75 -16.61
N PHE A 505 -19.86 -20.11 -17.82
CA PHE A 505 -20.55 -21.12 -18.62
C PHE A 505 -20.30 -22.52 -18.07
N LYS A 506 -19.05 -22.83 -17.67
CA LYS A 506 -18.70 -24.14 -17.09
C LYS A 506 -19.36 -24.37 -15.73
N SER A 507 -19.60 -23.33 -14.93
CA SER A 507 -20.30 -23.47 -13.64
C SER A 507 -21.79 -23.80 -13.78
N LEU A 508 -22.37 -23.63 -14.97
CA LEU A 508 -23.76 -23.99 -15.27
C LEU A 508 -23.93 -25.45 -15.71
N LEU A 509 -22.82 -26.14 -16.03
CA LEU A 509 -22.83 -27.54 -16.41
C LEU A 509 -23.08 -28.43 -15.20
N ARG A 510 -23.96 -29.42 -15.35
CA ARG A 510 -24.37 -30.32 -14.26
C ARG A 510 -24.00 -31.76 -14.64
N PRO A 511 -23.14 -32.46 -13.88
CA PRO A 511 -22.91 -33.89 -14.12
C PRO A 511 -24.21 -34.67 -13.94
N ALA A 512 -24.56 -35.56 -14.87
CA ALA A 512 -25.70 -36.46 -14.74
C ALA A 512 -25.52 -37.47 -13.59
N ASP A 513 -24.28 -37.88 -13.30
CA ASP A 513 -23.95 -38.80 -12.21
C ASP A 513 -23.11 -38.11 -11.12
N LEU A 514 -23.71 -37.90 -9.94
CA LEU A 514 -23.05 -37.30 -8.77
C LEU A 514 -21.93 -38.16 -8.16
N SER A 515 -21.73 -39.39 -8.63
CA SER A 515 -20.72 -40.33 -8.11
C SER A 515 -19.32 -40.12 -8.70
N CYS A 516 -19.17 -39.41 -9.81
CA CYS A 516 -17.87 -39.09 -10.42
C CYS A 516 -17.42 -37.68 -10.04
N GLN A 517 -16.57 -37.55 -9.02
CA GLN A 517 -16.09 -36.24 -8.54
C GLN A 517 -14.86 -35.70 -9.30
N ASP A 518 -14.17 -36.52 -10.08
CA ASP A 518 -12.82 -36.16 -10.57
C ASP A 518 -12.78 -35.43 -11.92
N LYS A 519 -13.85 -35.46 -12.73
CA LYS A 519 -13.89 -34.78 -14.05
C LYS A 519 -15.31 -34.29 -14.37
N GLY A 520 -15.50 -32.97 -14.47
CA GLY A 520 -16.79 -32.38 -14.81
C GLY A 520 -17.10 -32.43 -16.32
N PRO A 521 -18.33 -32.14 -16.75
CA PRO A 521 -18.71 -32.11 -18.17
C PRO A 521 -17.85 -31.16 -19.00
N GLY A 522 -17.43 -30.03 -18.41
CA GLY A 522 -16.52 -29.08 -19.04
C GLY A 522 -15.11 -29.62 -19.27
N ASP A 523 -14.62 -30.52 -18.42
CA ASP A 523 -13.31 -31.16 -18.58
C ASP A 523 -13.36 -32.28 -19.62
N ASN A 524 -14.48 -33.00 -19.69
CA ASN A 524 -14.72 -34.02 -20.73
C ASN A 524 -14.76 -33.37 -22.12
N LEU A 525 -15.47 -32.24 -22.25
CA LEU A 525 -15.49 -31.44 -23.47
C LEU A 525 -14.09 -30.98 -23.89
N ALA A 526 -13.30 -30.45 -22.95
CA ALA A 526 -11.93 -30.01 -23.21
C ALA A 526 -11.02 -31.17 -23.69
N MET A 527 -11.20 -32.37 -23.13
CA MET A 527 -10.47 -33.56 -23.52
C MET A 527 -10.81 -34.03 -24.94
N ILE A 528 -12.10 -34.02 -25.31
CA ILE A 528 -12.57 -34.39 -26.66
C ILE A 528 -12.07 -33.39 -27.71
N LEU A 529 -12.04 -32.09 -27.37
CA LEU A 529 -11.61 -31.01 -28.28
C LEU A 529 -10.09 -30.82 -28.39
N GLN A 530 -9.31 -31.60 -27.65
CA GLN A 530 -7.85 -31.55 -27.67
C GLN A 530 -7.28 -31.97 -29.04
N ASP A 531 -8.00 -32.79 -29.80
CA ASP A 531 -7.66 -33.12 -31.18
C ASP A 531 -8.15 -32.00 -32.14
N PRO A 532 -7.24 -31.37 -32.90
CA PRO A 532 -7.59 -30.28 -33.83
C PRO A 532 -8.30 -30.77 -35.11
N SER A 533 -8.32 -32.07 -35.38
CA SER A 533 -8.92 -32.67 -36.59
C SER A 533 -10.34 -33.20 -36.41
N THR A 534 -10.91 -33.04 -35.21
CA THR A 534 -12.20 -33.62 -34.85
C THR A 534 -13.36 -32.84 -35.47
N ASP A 535 -14.22 -33.55 -36.20
CA ASP A 535 -15.48 -33.04 -36.73
C ASP A 535 -16.45 -32.68 -35.60
N ILE A 536 -17.02 -31.47 -35.64
CA ILE A 536 -17.92 -30.96 -34.60
C ILE A 536 -19.14 -31.86 -34.44
N ASP A 537 -19.65 -32.43 -35.53
CA ASP A 537 -20.82 -33.30 -35.46
C ASP A 537 -20.49 -34.59 -34.68
N LYS A 538 -19.26 -35.11 -34.81
CA LYS A 538 -18.78 -36.25 -34.01
C LYS A 538 -18.59 -35.90 -32.54
N VAL A 539 -18.14 -34.68 -32.25
CA VAL A 539 -18.05 -34.17 -30.86
C VAL A 539 -19.43 -34.14 -30.23
N LEU A 540 -20.43 -33.61 -30.92
CA LEU A 540 -21.82 -33.56 -30.42
C LEU A 540 -22.41 -34.95 -30.15
N PHE A 541 -22.10 -35.95 -31.00
CA PHE A 541 -22.51 -37.34 -30.75
C PHE A 541 -21.80 -38.00 -29.57
N SER A 542 -20.64 -37.51 -29.16
CA SER A 542 -19.85 -38.05 -28.04
C SER A 542 -20.18 -37.46 -26.67
N LEU A 543 -20.99 -36.40 -26.63
CA LEU A 543 -21.39 -35.70 -25.42
C LEU A 543 -22.80 -36.12 -24.98
N ASP A 544 -23.03 -36.24 -23.68
CA ASP A 544 -24.39 -36.43 -23.15
C ASP A 544 -25.09 -35.07 -23.06
N GLY A 545 -26.11 -34.86 -23.89
CA GLY A 545 -26.87 -33.59 -23.92
C GLY A 545 -27.52 -33.21 -22.59
N LYS A 546 -27.72 -34.16 -21.66
CA LYS A 546 -28.27 -33.89 -20.32
C LYS A 546 -27.29 -33.11 -19.44
N ASP A 547 -25.98 -33.32 -19.61
CA ASP A 547 -24.95 -32.65 -18.79
C ASP A 547 -24.82 -31.16 -19.10
N PHE A 548 -25.30 -30.77 -20.28
CA PHE A 548 -25.22 -29.43 -20.83
C PHE A 548 -26.57 -28.71 -20.80
N ALA A 549 -27.61 -29.31 -20.22
CA ALA A 549 -28.95 -28.71 -20.18
C ALA A 549 -28.99 -27.47 -19.27
N VAL A 550 -29.43 -26.34 -19.83
CA VAL A 550 -29.62 -25.07 -19.11
C VAL A 550 -31.07 -24.62 -19.25
N GLU A 551 -31.64 -24.06 -18.18
CA GLU A 551 -33.01 -23.55 -18.18
C GLU A 551 -33.19 -22.41 -19.20
N PRO A 552 -34.28 -22.39 -19.99
CA PRO A 552 -34.45 -21.41 -21.08
C PRO A 552 -34.33 -19.94 -20.66
N ILE A 553 -34.80 -19.59 -19.45
CA ILE A 553 -34.73 -18.22 -18.91
C ILE A 553 -33.28 -17.83 -18.58
N THR A 554 -32.52 -18.77 -18.02
CA THR A 554 -31.08 -18.60 -17.79
C THR A 554 -30.34 -18.45 -19.11
N LEU A 555 -30.68 -19.26 -20.12
CA LEU A 555 -30.08 -19.17 -21.44
C LEU A 555 -30.34 -17.82 -22.11
N GLN A 556 -31.57 -17.30 -22.02
CA GLN A 556 -31.92 -15.97 -22.50
C GLN A 556 -31.05 -14.87 -21.86
N SER A 557 -30.75 -15.01 -20.57
CA SER A 557 -29.88 -14.07 -19.84
C SER A 557 -28.41 -14.13 -20.29
N LEU A 558 -27.98 -15.23 -20.89
CA LEU A 558 -26.61 -15.43 -21.41
C LEU A 558 -26.45 -14.93 -22.86
N GLN A 559 -27.52 -14.51 -23.54
CA GLN A 559 -27.50 -14.16 -24.96
C GLN A 559 -26.39 -13.16 -25.32
N GLN A 560 -26.18 -12.14 -24.49
CA GLN A 560 -25.14 -11.12 -24.72
C GLN A 560 -23.72 -11.70 -24.61
N LEU A 561 -23.51 -12.67 -23.71
CA LEU A 561 -22.22 -13.35 -23.55
C LEU A 561 -21.97 -14.31 -24.71
N ILE A 562 -22.99 -15.05 -25.14
CA ILE A 562 -22.96 -15.92 -26.32
C ILE A 562 -22.61 -15.12 -27.58
N GLN A 563 -23.29 -13.99 -27.78
CA GLN A 563 -23.05 -13.09 -28.90
C GLN A 563 -21.62 -12.54 -28.85
N TRP A 564 -21.16 -12.12 -27.68
CA TRP A 564 -19.80 -11.59 -27.51
C TRP A 564 -18.71 -12.62 -27.87
N VAL A 565 -18.85 -13.88 -27.44
CA VAL A 565 -17.90 -14.96 -27.79
C VAL A 565 -17.91 -15.22 -29.30
N SER A 566 -19.09 -15.23 -29.92
CA SER A 566 -19.25 -15.43 -31.37
C SER A 566 -18.61 -14.28 -32.17
N ASP A 567 -18.85 -13.04 -31.75
CA ASP A 567 -18.28 -11.85 -32.37
C ASP A 567 -16.75 -11.81 -32.21
N LEU A 568 -16.21 -12.24 -31.07
CA LEU A 568 -14.77 -12.38 -30.86
C LEU A 568 -14.17 -13.41 -31.83
N ALA A 569 -14.80 -14.59 -31.95
CA ALA A 569 -14.35 -15.65 -32.86
C ALA A 569 -14.35 -15.17 -34.33
N LEU A 570 -15.43 -14.51 -34.77
CA LEU A 570 -15.55 -13.94 -36.11
C LEU A 570 -14.51 -12.82 -36.34
N ASN A 571 -14.26 -11.98 -35.34
CA ASN A 571 -13.24 -10.93 -35.43
C ASN A 571 -11.82 -11.52 -35.56
N ILE A 572 -11.50 -12.61 -34.86
CA ILE A 572 -10.23 -13.33 -35.02
C ILE A 572 -10.10 -13.90 -36.43
N LEU A 573 -11.14 -14.58 -36.93
CA LEU A 573 -11.17 -15.13 -38.29
C LEU A 573 -11.06 -14.04 -39.37
N LYS A 574 -11.71 -12.89 -39.17
CA LYS A 574 -11.63 -11.74 -40.07
C LYS A 574 -10.23 -11.12 -40.13
N LYS A 575 -9.48 -11.16 -39.01
CA LYS A 575 -8.10 -10.64 -38.93
C LYS A 575 -7.05 -11.59 -39.53
N LEU A 576 -7.34 -12.89 -39.60
CA LEU A 576 -6.41 -13.94 -40.05
C LEU A 576 -5.75 -13.68 -41.42
N PRO A 577 -6.49 -13.29 -42.49
CA PRO A 577 -5.89 -13.06 -43.81
C PRO A 577 -4.84 -11.94 -43.82
N ASN A 578 -5.09 -10.87 -43.05
CA ASN A 578 -4.18 -9.73 -42.95
C ASN A 578 -2.96 -10.03 -42.07
N GLU A 579 -3.10 -10.89 -41.06
CA GLU A 579 -2.02 -11.32 -40.17
C GLU A 579 -1.05 -12.31 -40.85
N VAL A 580 -1.54 -13.25 -41.66
CA VAL A 580 -0.69 -14.20 -42.42
C VAL A 580 0.19 -13.48 -43.46
N ILE A 581 -0.32 -12.42 -44.07
CA ILE A 581 0.41 -11.60 -45.06
C ILE A 581 1.44 -10.69 -44.36
N LYS A 582 1.09 -10.09 -43.21
CA LYS A 582 1.99 -9.19 -42.44
C LYS A 582 3.06 -9.93 -41.63
N ALA A 583 2.81 -11.16 -41.17
CA ALA A 583 3.78 -11.97 -40.44
C ALA A 583 5.05 -12.30 -41.24
N LYS A 584 4.98 -12.26 -42.58
CA LYS A 584 6.15 -12.42 -43.47
C LYS A 584 7.01 -11.15 -43.60
N MET A 585 6.50 -9.98 -43.20
CA MET A 585 7.13 -8.67 -43.45
C MET A 585 7.43 -7.88 -42.16
N SER A 586 6.85 -8.24 -41.01
CA SER A 586 7.10 -7.53 -39.75
C SER A 586 6.97 -8.46 -38.54
N LYS A 587 7.99 -8.43 -37.67
CA LYS A 587 7.86 -8.91 -36.28
C LYS A 587 6.99 -7.92 -35.53
N LYS A 588 5.66 -8.08 -35.59
CA LYS A 588 4.79 -7.40 -34.62
C LYS A 588 5.13 -7.95 -33.23
N GLN A 589 5.68 -7.09 -32.37
CA GLN A 589 5.85 -7.34 -30.95
C GLN A 589 4.52 -7.03 -30.25
N GLY A 590 3.95 -7.99 -29.54
CA GLY A 590 2.68 -7.86 -28.81
C GLY A 590 1.95 -9.19 -28.63
N TYR A 591 1.11 -9.28 -27.59
CA TYR A 591 0.21 -10.43 -27.38
C TYR A 591 -0.92 -10.39 -28.40
N ASP A 592 -1.15 -11.53 -29.03
CA ASP A 592 -2.15 -11.72 -30.06
C ASP A 592 -3.02 -12.91 -29.64
N ILE A 593 -4.27 -12.62 -29.27
CA ILE A 593 -5.22 -13.64 -28.82
C ILE A 593 -5.47 -14.72 -29.90
N SER A 594 -5.25 -14.39 -31.18
CA SER A 594 -5.37 -15.35 -32.29
C SER A 594 -4.23 -16.39 -32.33
N ARG A 595 -3.18 -16.20 -31.52
CA ARG A 595 -2.03 -17.11 -31.39
C ARG A 595 -1.97 -17.81 -30.03
N ASP A 596 -2.82 -17.43 -29.09
CA ASP A 596 -2.89 -18.06 -27.77
C ASP A 596 -3.72 -19.35 -27.86
N SER A 597 -3.05 -20.50 -27.75
CA SER A 597 -3.69 -21.81 -27.85
C SER A 597 -4.74 -22.04 -26.76
N VAL A 598 -4.58 -21.46 -25.56
CA VAL A 598 -5.52 -21.59 -24.45
C VAL A 598 -6.78 -20.75 -24.73
N ALA A 599 -6.60 -19.54 -25.27
CA ALA A 599 -7.72 -18.70 -25.67
C ALA A 599 -8.53 -19.32 -26.81
N ILE A 600 -7.84 -19.84 -27.84
CA ILE A 600 -8.49 -20.52 -28.97
C ILE A 600 -9.22 -21.79 -28.51
N SER A 601 -8.63 -22.59 -27.63
CA SER A 601 -9.31 -23.75 -27.03
C SER A 601 -10.57 -23.34 -26.27
N SER A 602 -10.46 -22.28 -25.46
CA SER A 602 -11.60 -21.75 -24.69
C SER A 602 -12.74 -21.26 -25.59
N ILE A 603 -12.41 -20.59 -26.71
CA ILE A 603 -13.41 -20.18 -27.72
C ILE A 603 -14.07 -21.41 -28.36
N ARG A 604 -13.29 -22.43 -28.74
CA ARG A 604 -13.82 -23.68 -29.32
C ARG A 604 -14.78 -24.37 -28.35
N GLU A 605 -14.38 -24.53 -27.09
CA GLU A 605 -15.23 -25.11 -26.04
C GLU A 605 -16.54 -24.33 -25.89
N LEU A 606 -16.47 -23.00 -25.77
CA LEU A 606 -17.64 -22.15 -25.60
C LEU A 606 -18.59 -22.15 -26.80
N LEU A 607 -18.07 -22.21 -28.04
CA LEU A 607 -18.89 -22.30 -29.24
C LEU A 607 -19.59 -23.65 -29.36
N VAL A 608 -18.96 -24.75 -28.92
CA VAL A 608 -19.62 -26.06 -28.87
C VAL A 608 -20.74 -26.05 -27.82
N MET A 609 -20.49 -25.50 -26.63
CA MET A 609 -21.53 -25.33 -25.60
C MET A 609 -22.70 -24.50 -26.13
N THR A 610 -22.41 -23.40 -26.81
CA THR A 610 -23.40 -22.52 -27.45
C THR A 610 -24.21 -23.23 -28.53
N ARG A 611 -23.64 -24.22 -29.23
CA ARG A 611 -24.36 -25.01 -30.25
C ARG A 611 -25.26 -26.09 -29.65
N ILE A 612 -24.96 -26.55 -28.44
CA ILE A 612 -25.79 -27.51 -27.71
C ILE A 612 -27.02 -26.80 -27.11
N TRP A 613 -26.82 -25.58 -26.64
CA TRP A 613 -27.86 -24.67 -26.16
C TRP A 613 -28.69 -24.08 -27.31
#